data_AF-A0A968JP06-F1
#
_entry.id   AF-A0A968JP06-F1
#
_cell.length_a   1.000
_cell.length_b   1.000
_cell.length_c   1.000
_cell.angle_alpha   90.00
_cell.angle_beta   90.00
_cell.angle_gamma   90.00
#
_symmetry.space_group_name_H-M   'P 1'
#
loop_
_entity.id
_entity.type
_entity.pdbx_description
1 polymer ?
#
loop_
_entity_poly.entity_id
_entity_poly.type
_entity_poly.pdbx_seq_one_letter_code
_entity_poly.pdbx_strand_id
1 'polypeptide(L)'
;MYSVPYKKGKFKANQGESYILLAQFSAEGLKIESINAYGASNRKDSPHYTDQMQQYTQQQLKKNAFRQSRSAQKCQTSLCP
;
A
#
# COMPACT_ATOMS: atom_id res chain seq x y z
N MET A 1 -3.91 -16.12 -2.81
CA MET A 1 -2.73 -16.26 -1.91
C MET A 1 -2.46 -17.74 -1.69
N TYR A 2 -1.21 -18.19 -1.77
CA TYR A 2 -0.85 -19.55 -1.33
C TYR A 2 0.45 -19.55 -0.53
N SER A 3 0.53 -20.50 0.38
CA SER A 3 1.66 -20.71 1.26
C SER A 3 2.32 -22.06 0.97
N VAL A 4 3.60 -22.15 1.29
CA VAL A 4 4.38 -23.39 1.17
C VAL A 4 4.78 -23.86 2.57
N PRO A 5 4.85 -25.19 2.82
CA PRO A 5 5.33 -25.72 4.08
C PRO A 5 6.69 -25.12 4.46
N TYR A 6 6.87 -24.82 5.75
CA TYR A 6 8.08 -24.25 6.30
C TYR A 6 8.47 -24.95 7.60
N LYS A 7 9.62 -24.55 8.17
CA LYS A 7 10.21 -25.20 9.34
C LYS A 7 9.28 -25.12 10.55
N LYS A 8 9.29 -26.17 11.38
CA LYS A 8 8.58 -26.24 12.67
C LYS A 8 7.06 -26.07 12.54
N GLY A 9 6.45 -26.71 11.54
CA GLY A 9 5.00 -26.66 11.31
C GLY A 9 4.47 -25.30 10.86
N LYS A 10 5.36 -24.34 10.55
CA LYS A 10 4.96 -23.04 10.01
C LYS A 10 4.75 -23.15 8.50
N PHE A 11 4.02 -22.18 7.94
CA PHE A 11 3.91 -21.99 6.50
C PHE A 11 4.52 -20.65 6.12
N LYS A 12 5.20 -20.60 4.97
CA LYS A 12 5.76 -19.36 4.43
C LYS A 12 4.85 -18.85 3.32
N ALA A 13 4.47 -17.58 3.39
CA ALA A 13 3.78 -16.91 2.29
C ALA A 13 4.68 -16.92 1.05
N ASN A 14 4.19 -17.47 -0.06
CA ASN A 14 4.94 -17.52 -1.32
C ASN A 14 4.38 -16.52 -2.33
N GLN A 15 3.05 -16.41 -2.42
CA GLN A 15 2.36 -15.48 -3.30
C GLN A 15 1.11 -14.94 -2.58
N GLY A 16 0.91 -13.63 -2.63
CA GLY A 16 -0.18 -12.94 -1.95
C GLY A 16 -0.26 -11.48 -2.39
N GLU A 17 -0.96 -10.67 -1.61
CA GLU A 17 -1.07 -9.24 -1.85
C GLU A 17 0.31 -8.60 -1.83
N SER A 18 0.64 -7.88 -2.90
CA SER A 18 1.96 -7.22 -3.04
C SER A 18 1.86 -5.72 -2.78
N TYR A 19 0.77 -5.09 -3.22
CA TYR A 19 0.52 -3.66 -3.05
C TYR A 19 -0.98 -3.41 -2.92
N ILE A 20 -1.35 -2.62 -1.93
CA ILE A 20 -2.73 -2.18 -1.70
C ILE A 20 -2.75 -0.66 -1.82
N LEU A 21 -3.67 -0.12 -2.62
CA LEU A 21 -3.93 1.31 -2.75
C LEU A 21 -5.43 1.55 -2.57
N LEU A 22 -5.76 2.48 -1.67
CA LEU A 22 -7.10 2.97 -1.42
C LEU A 22 -7.18 4.43 -1.84
N ALA A 23 -8.05 4.74 -2.79
CA ALA A 23 -8.34 6.10 -3.22
C ALA A 23 -9.75 6.48 -2.74
N GLN A 24 -9.87 7.61 -2.05
CA GLN A 24 -11.12 8.18 -1.57
C GLN A 24 -11.29 9.58 -2.16
N PHE A 25 -12.43 9.82 -2.78
CA PHE A 25 -12.78 11.12 -3.37
C PHE A 25 -13.79 11.81 -2.46
N SER A 26 -13.49 13.02 -2.01
CA SER A 26 -14.42 13.85 -1.23
C SER A 26 -14.37 15.31 -1.70
N ALA A 27 -15.25 16.14 -1.16
CA ALA A 27 -15.26 17.58 -1.46
C ALA A 27 -13.95 18.28 -1.07
N GLU A 28 -13.23 17.74 -0.07
CA GLU A 28 -11.94 18.22 0.41
C GLU A 28 -10.77 17.80 -0.50
N GLY A 29 -11.01 16.88 -1.44
CA GLY A 29 -10.07 16.42 -2.45
C GLY A 29 -9.88 14.90 -2.51
N LEU A 30 -8.83 14.47 -3.19
CA LEU A 30 -8.43 13.07 -3.28
C LEU A 30 -7.55 12.70 -2.08
N LYS A 31 -7.93 11.66 -1.35
CA LYS A 31 -7.10 11.00 -0.34
C LYS A 31 -6.65 9.65 -0.88
N ILE A 32 -5.33 9.43 -0.92
CA ILE A 32 -4.75 8.13 -1.27
C ILE A 32 -4.06 7.57 -0.03
N GLU A 33 -4.27 6.30 0.25
CA GLU A 33 -3.54 5.54 1.26
C GLU A 33 -3.05 4.25 0.61
N SER A 34 -1.86 3.78 0.97
CA SER A 34 -1.33 2.57 0.36
C SER A 34 -0.44 1.80 1.31
N ILE A 35 -0.18 0.53 1.03
CA ILE A 35 0.83 -0.26 1.73
C ILE A 35 1.41 -1.31 0.80
N ASN A 36 2.72 -1.53 0.92
CA ASN A 36 3.36 -2.73 0.40
C ASN A 36 3.46 -3.75 1.55
N ALA A 37 3.02 -4.98 1.33
CA ALA A 37 2.95 -6.00 2.37
C ALA A 37 4.32 -6.32 3.02
N TYR A 38 5.42 -6.01 2.32
CA TYR A 38 6.79 -6.14 2.82
C TYR A 38 7.46 -4.78 2.91
N GLY A 39 7.98 -4.30 1.79
CA GLY A 39 8.79 -3.10 1.68
C GLY A 39 9.13 -2.86 0.20
N ALA A 40 9.70 -1.69 -0.10
CA ALA A 40 9.96 -1.28 -1.48
C ALA A 40 11.18 -1.98 -2.13
N SER A 41 11.93 -2.81 -1.39
CA SER A 41 13.12 -3.50 -1.89
C SER A 41 13.04 -5.00 -1.70
N ASN A 42 13.58 -5.74 -2.67
CA ASN A 42 13.82 -7.19 -2.56
C ASN A 42 15.24 -7.52 -2.07
N ARG A 43 16.09 -6.50 -1.81
CA ARG A 43 17.46 -6.69 -1.31
C ARG A 43 17.43 -6.80 0.22
N LYS A 44 18.00 -7.88 0.76
CA LYS A 44 17.93 -8.21 2.21
C LYS A 44 18.63 -7.20 3.11
N ASP A 45 19.61 -6.47 2.59
CA ASP A 45 20.39 -5.43 3.25
C ASP A 45 19.73 -4.05 3.18
N SER A 46 18.65 -3.90 2.40
CA SER A 46 17.94 -2.62 2.30
C SER A 46 17.15 -2.35 3.57
N PRO A 47 17.13 -1.09 4.07
CA PRO A 47 16.21 -0.69 5.13
C PRO A 47 14.74 -0.84 4.70
N HIS A 48 14.46 -0.90 3.39
CA HIS A 48 13.13 -1.03 2.82
C HIS A 48 12.78 -2.47 2.41
N TYR A 49 13.44 -3.47 3.00
CA TYR A 49 13.16 -4.88 2.72
C TYR A 49 11.85 -5.35 3.36
N THR A 50 11.60 -4.98 4.62
CA THR A 50 10.40 -5.40 5.39
C THR A 50 9.86 -4.29 6.29
N ASP A 51 10.14 -3.02 5.99
CA ASP A 51 9.79 -1.87 6.83
C ASP A 51 8.29 -1.64 6.99
N GLN A 52 7.48 -2.08 6.02
CA GLN A 52 6.01 -1.94 6.05
C GLN A 52 5.29 -3.19 6.55
N MET A 53 5.99 -4.32 6.70
CA MET A 53 5.39 -5.60 7.06
C MET A 53 4.63 -5.53 8.39
N GLN A 54 5.18 -4.86 9.41
CA GLN A 54 4.50 -4.75 10.70
C GLN A 54 3.17 -3.99 10.57
N GLN A 55 3.15 -2.87 9.85
CA GLN A 55 1.93 -2.11 9.60
C GLN A 55 0.90 -2.94 8.82
N TYR A 56 1.35 -3.71 7.83
CA TYR A 56 0.51 -4.61 7.05
C TYR A 56 -0.17 -5.67 7.93
N THR A 57 0.59 -6.32 8.83
CA THR A 57 0.02 -7.31 9.77
C THR A 57 -1.00 -6.70 10.74
N GLN A 58 -0.93 -5.39 10.96
CA GLN A 58 -1.88 -4.63 11.80
C GLN A 58 -3.01 -4.00 10.97
N GLN A 59 -3.10 -4.29 9.67
CA GLN A 59 -4.09 -3.72 8.73
C GLN A 59 -4.05 -2.19 8.67
N GLN A 60 -2.88 -1.59 8.86
CA GLN A 60 -2.68 -0.15 8.80
C GLN A 60 -2.10 0.24 7.45
N LEU A 61 -2.76 1.14 6.74
CA LEU A 61 -2.21 1.73 5.52
C LEU A 61 -1.18 2.81 5.87
N LYS A 62 -0.19 3.00 4.99
CA LYS A 62 0.68 4.17 5.05
C LYS A 62 -0.18 5.41 4.80
N LYS A 63 -0.17 6.34 5.76
CA LYS A 63 -0.78 7.67 5.65
C LYS A 63 0.04 8.56 4.71
N ASN A 64 0.22 8.14 3.46
CA ASN A 64 0.74 9.03 2.43
C ASN A 64 -0.43 9.91 1.97
N ALA A 65 -0.80 10.92 2.75
CA ALA A 65 -1.79 11.89 2.33
C ALA A 65 -1.28 12.62 1.07
N PHE A 66 -1.55 12.09 -0.12
CA PHE A 66 -1.45 12.84 -1.35
C PHE A 66 -2.57 13.87 -1.33
N ARG A 67 -2.36 14.99 -0.65
CA ARG A 67 -3.28 16.13 -0.70
C ARG A 67 -3.01 16.83 -2.03
N GLN A 68 -3.98 16.81 -2.94
CA GLN A 68 -3.86 17.57 -4.18
C GLN A 68 -3.57 19.05 -3.84
N SER A 69 -2.44 19.56 -4.32
CA SER A 69 -2.34 20.99 -4.57
C SER A 69 -3.19 21.31 -5.80
N ARG A 70 -3.64 22.57 -5.93
CA ARG A 70 -4.61 23.12 -6.91
C ARG A 70 -4.57 22.57 -8.36
N SER A 71 -3.46 21.98 -8.81
CA SER A 71 -3.25 21.46 -10.15
C SER A 71 -4.15 20.26 -10.51
N ALA A 72 -4.52 19.39 -9.57
CA ALA A 72 -5.32 18.20 -9.87
C ALA A 72 -6.86 18.41 -9.75
N GLN A 73 -7.31 19.52 -9.16
CA GLN A 73 -8.72 19.94 -9.15
C GLN A 73 -9.27 20.13 -10.57
N LYS A 74 -8.41 20.60 -11.50
CA LYS A 74 -8.79 20.88 -12.89
C LYS A 74 -9.29 19.64 -13.64
N CYS A 75 -8.81 18.45 -13.30
CA CYS A 75 -9.25 17.20 -13.95
C CYS A 75 -10.62 16.72 -13.46
N GLN A 76 -11.05 17.06 -12.23
CA GLN A 76 -12.36 16.65 -11.73
C GLN A 76 -13.50 17.46 -12.35
N THR A 77 -13.30 18.75 -12.59
CA THR A 77 -14.32 19.61 -13.22
C THR A 77 -14.55 19.34 -14.70
N SER A 78 -13.63 18.64 -15.39
CA SER A 78 -13.77 18.31 -16.81
C SER A 78 -14.35 16.91 -17.06
N LEU A 79 -14.64 16.14 -16.00
CA LEU A 79 -15.02 14.72 -16.10
C LEU A 79 -16.36 14.37 -15.42
N CYS A 80 -17.02 15.33 -14.78
CA CYS A 80 -18.40 15.16 -14.32
C CYS A 80 -19.34 15.97 -15.23
N PRO A 81 -20.36 15.34 -15.87
CA PRO A 81 -21.39 16.06 -16.62
C PRO A 81 -22.25 16.95 -15.71
#